data_AF-A0A9E6CH19-F1
#
_entry.id   AF-A0A9E6CH19-F1
#
_cell.length_a   1.000
_cell.length_b   1.000
_cell.length_c   1.000
_cell.angle_alpha   90.00
_cell.angle_beta   90.00
_cell.angle_gamma   90.00
#
_symmetry.space_group_name_H-M   'P 1'
#
loop_
_entity.id
_entity.type
_entity.pdbx_description
1 polymer ?
#
loop_
_entity_poly.entity_id
_entity_poly.type
_entity_poly.pdbx_seq_one_letter_code
_entity_poly.pdbx_strand_id
1 'polypeptide(L)'
;MRDKNYIVGLDLGSVSVNAMVINDEGKIIYEEKYTRHNGQPLKKAKEIVRKIAKDFPFEELGVTGSNGEHLSKEWDIPYLEEVIAQAKGIYHLYPEVRTVIDIGGCDAKFIALDEKGDVSNFSMNEGCASGTGSFLDQQAKRLELNIEGEFA
;
A
#
# COMPACT_ATOMS: atom_id res chain seq x y z
N MET A 1 31.34 -10.23 -2.53
CA MET A 1 30.09 -9.44 -2.69
C MET A 1 29.21 -9.87 -1.55
N ARG A 2 28.77 -8.97 -0.65
CA ARG A 2 27.76 -9.35 0.34
C ARG A 2 26.50 -9.73 -0.45
N ASP A 3 25.93 -10.89 -0.17
CA ASP A 3 24.60 -11.23 -0.63
C ASP A 3 23.68 -10.08 -0.19
N LYS A 4 23.08 -9.39 -1.15
CA LYS A 4 22.18 -8.27 -0.84
C LYS A 4 20.90 -8.89 -0.31
N ASN A 5 20.65 -8.74 0.99
CA ASN A 5 19.36 -9.09 1.56
C ASN A 5 18.35 -8.00 1.20
N TYR A 6 17.31 -8.41 0.48
CA TYR A 6 16.18 -7.55 0.16
C TYR A 6 15.01 -7.88 1.10
N ILE A 7 14.20 -6.86 1.39
CA ILE A 7 12.96 -6.97 2.16
C ILE A 7 11.83 -6.52 1.24
N VAL A 8 10.72 -7.25 1.26
CA VAL A 8 9.54 -6.95 0.44
C VAL A 8 8.36 -6.56 1.32
N GLY A 9 7.75 -5.42 1.02
CA GLY A 9 6.49 -4.99 1.61
C GLY A 9 5.37 -5.05 0.58
N LEU A 10 4.23 -5.62 0.94
CA LEU A 10 3.01 -5.61 0.15
C LEU A 10 1.94 -4.75 0.79
N ASP A 11 1.23 -3.97 -0.02
CA ASP A 11 -0.03 -3.35 0.37
C ASP A 11 -1.15 -3.95 -0.49
N LEU A 12 -1.98 -4.77 0.15
CA LEU A 12 -3.13 -5.43 -0.45
C LEU A 12 -4.39 -4.63 -0.13
N GLY A 13 -4.54 -3.49 -0.80
CA GLY A 13 -5.70 -2.62 -0.69
C GLY A 13 -6.99 -3.22 -1.25
N SER A 14 -8.04 -2.40 -1.25
CA SER A 14 -9.40 -2.79 -1.71
C SER A 14 -9.56 -2.85 -3.23
N VAL A 15 -8.66 -2.18 -3.97
CA VAL A 15 -8.71 -2.05 -5.44
C VAL A 15 -7.42 -2.54 -6.11
N SER A 16 -6.27 -2.28 -5.49
CA SER A 16 -4.94 -2.56 -6.03
C SER A 16 -4.08 -3.38 -5.08
N VAL A 17 -3.04 -3.98 -5.65
CA VAL A 17 -1.89 -4.50 -4.93
C VAL A 17 -0.70 -3.64 -5.29
N ASN A 18 0.00 -3.15 -4.27
CA ASN A 18 1.24 -2.40 -4.41
C ASN A 18 2.35 -3.18 -3.73
N ALA A 19 3.58 -3.03 -4.21
CA ALA A 19 4.74 -3.68 -3.61
C ALA A 19 5.97 -2.78 -3.63
N MET A 20 6.79 -2.88 -2.59
CA MET A 20 8.08 -2.21 -2.48
C MET A 20 9.17 -3.24 -2.17
N VAL A 21 10.34 -3.03 -2.75
CA VAL A 21 11.55 -3.75 -2.36
C VAL A 21 12.53 -2.73 -1.78
N ILE A 22 13.02 -3.01 -0.58
CA ILE A 22 14.07 -2.22 0.07
C ILE A 22 15.34 -3.06 0.24
N ASN A 23 16.49 -2.41 0.21
CA ASN A 23 17.76 -3.05 0.58
C ASN A 23 18.05 -2.92 2.09
N ASP A 24 19.16 -3.50 2.52
CA ASP A 24 19.73 -3.44 3.87
C ASP A 24 20.04 -2.02 4.36
N GLU A 25 20.23 -1.07 3.46
CA GLU A 25 20.41 0.35 3.79
C GLU A 25 19.07 1.10 3.97
N GLY A 26 17.92 0.42 3.86
CA GLY A 26 16.59 1.03 3.97
C GLY A 26 16.19 1.86 2.76
N LYS A 27 16.88 1.69 1.62
CA LYS A 27 16.59 2.38 0.36
C LYS A 27 15.63 1.57 -0.48
N ILE A 28 14.62 2.23 -1.03
CA ILE A 28 13.72 1.65 -2.03
C ILE A 28 14.50 1.43 -3.34
N ILE A 29 14.52 0.19 -3.82
CA ILE A 29 15.22 -0.21 -5.05
C ILE A 29 14.28 -0.66 -6.16
N TYR A 30 13.06 -1.02 -5.81
CA TYR A 30 12.01 -1.39 -6.76
C TYR A 30 10.63 -1.04 -6.19
N GLU A 31 9.74 -0.67 -7.10
CA GLU A 31 8.37 -0.30 -6.80
C GLU A 31 7.44 -0.91 -7.85
N GLU A 32 6.46 -1.70 -7.40
CA GLU A 32 5.30 -2.08 -8.20
C GLU A 32 4.17 -1.11 -7.89
N LYS A 33 3.97 -0.14 -8.79
CA LYS A 33 2.92 0.88 -8.65
C LYS A 33 1.56 0.28 -8.95
N TYR A 34 0.64 0.44 -8.00
CA TYR A 34 -0.82 0.41 -8.21
C TYR A 34 -1.30 -0.63 -9.23
N THR A 35 -1.17 -1.92 -8.89
CA THR A 35 -1.62 -2.98 -9.79
C THR A 35 -3.04 -3.40 -9.44
N ARG A 36 -4.03 -3.05 -10.28
CA ARG A 36 -5.43 -3.45 -10.06
C ARG A 36 -5.56 -4.98 -9.97
N HIS A 37 -6.19 -5.46 -8.90
CA HIS A 37 -6.38 -6.89 -8.68
C HIS A 37 -7.70 -7.43 -9.26
N ASN A 38 -8.63 -6.56 -9.66
CA ASN A 38 -9.91 -6.92 -10.29
C ASN A 38 -10.65 -8.05 -9.54
N GLY A 39 -10.82 -7.87 -8.23
CA GLY A 39 -11.46 -8.85 -7.34
C GLY A 39 -10.63 -10.10 -7.00
N GLN A 40 -9.37 -10.19 -7.44
CA GLN A 40 -8.48 -11.32 -7.15
C GLN A 40 -7.17 -10.89 -6.44
N PRO A 41 -7.23 -10.28 -5.24
CA PRO A 41 -6.06 -9.70 -4.55
C PRO A 41 -4.94 -10.72 -4.29
N LEU A 42 -5.27 -11.89 -3.73
CA LEU A 42 -4.29 -12.93 -3.39
C LEU A 42 -3.56 -13.50 -4.62
N LYS A 43 -4.32 -13.77 -5.68
CA LYS A 43 -3.74 -14.23 -6.96
C LYS A 43 -2.78 -13.18 -7.51
N LYS A 44 -3.17 -11.91 -7.47
CA LYS A 44 -2.35 -10.81 -7.98
C LYS A 44 -1.08 -10.63 -7.14
N ALA A 45 -1.19 -10.68 -5.81
CA ALA A 45 -0.04 -10.66 -4.91
C ALA A 45 0.96 -11.77 -5.25
N LYS A 46 0.48 -13.00 -5.52
CA LYS A 46 1.34 -14.13 -5.89
C LYS A 46 2.10 -13.90 -7.19
N GLU A 47 1.46 -13.29 -8.18
CA GLU A 47 2.08 -12.93 -9.45
C GLU A 47 3.19 -11.89 -9.25
N ILE A 48 2.90 -10.84 -8.46
CA ILE A 48 3.86 -9.75 -8.16
C ILE A 48 5.06 -10.29 -7.38
N VAL A 49 4.84 -11.08 -6.32
CA VAL A 49 5.93 -11.65 -5.52
C VAL A 49 6.82 -12.57 -6.36
N ARG A 50 6.24 -13.39 -7.24
CA ARG A 50 7.01 -14.24 -8.16
C ARG A 50 7.81 -13.43 -9.17
N LYS A 51 7.32 -12.27 -9.61
CA LYS A 51 8.06 -11.35 -10.47
C LYS A 51 9.24 -10.76 -9.70
N ILE A 52 8.99 -10.23 -8.50
CA ILE A 52 10.03 -9.64 -7.63
C ILE A 52 11.13 -10.65 -7.31
N ALA A 53 10.76 -11.88 -6.91
CA ALA A 53 11.71 -12.91 -6.51
C ALA A 53 12.70 -13.34 -7.62
N LYS A 54 12.40 -13.06 -8.90
CA LYS A 54 13.33 -13.36 -10.01
C LYS A 54 14.53 -12.43 -10.04
N ASP A 55 14.30 -11.16 -9.73
CA ASP A 55 15.29 -10.10 -9.84
C ASP A 55 15.88 -9.73 -8.47
N PHE A 56 15.10 -9.96 -7.40
CA PHE A 56 15.43 -9.60 -6.02
C PHE A 56 15.19 -10.79 -5.10
N PRO A 57 16.19 -11.64 -4.83
CA PRO A 57 16.08 -12.67 -3.80
C PRO A 57 15.92 -12.03 -2.41
N PHE A 58 14.79 -12.26 -1.76
CA PHE A 58 14.46 -11.71 -0.45
C PHE A 58 14.18 -12.84 0.55
N GLU A 59 14.45 -12.59 1.83
CA GLU A 59 14.13 -13.51 2.93
C GLU A 59 12.95 -12.99 3.77
N GLU A 60 12.69 -11.68 3.73
CA GLU A 60 11.64 -11.04 4.52
C GLU A 60 10.53 -10.51 3.62
N LEU A 61 9.29 -10.86 3.99
CA LEU A 61 8.07 -10.42 3.33
C LEU A 61 7.06 -10.01 4.40
N GLY A 62 6.56 -8.78 4.32
CA GLY A 62 5.48 -8.28 5.16
C GLY A 62 4.30 -7.79 4.34
N VAL A 63 3.12 -7.75 4.95
CA VAL A 63 1.89 -7.29 4.27
C VAL A 63 1.07 -6.34 5.14
N THR A 64 0.41 -5.39 4.47
CA THR A 64 -0.61 -4.48 5.03
C THR A 64 -1.82 -4.41 4.08
N GLY A 65 -2.80 -3.57 4.42
CA GLY A 65 -3.96 -3.25 3.60
C GLY A 65 -5.19 -4.10 3.94
N SER A 66 -6.35 -3.72 3.40
CA SER A 66 -7.65 -4.32 3.74
C SER A 66 -7.75 -5.82 3.49
N ASN A 67 -6.96 -6.37 2.56
CA ASN A 67 -6.88 -7.80 2.28
C ASN A 67 -5.59 -8.45 2.84
N GLY A 68 -4.77 -7.68 3.56
CA GLY A 68 -3.46 -8.10 4.05
C GLY A 68 -3.53 -9.15 5.15
N GLU A 69 -4.45 -9.01 6.11
CA GLU A 69 -4.61 -9.98 7.20
C GLU A 69 -4.96 -11.39 6.65
N HIS A 70 -5.77 -11.44 5.59
CA HIS A 70 -6.12 -12.71 4.93
C HIS A 70 -4.90 -13.36 4.26
N LEU A 71 -4.10 -12.56 3.52
CA LEU A 71 -2.87 -13.05 2.90
C LEU A 71 -1.86 -13.51 3.96
N SER A 72 -1.70 -12.75 5.03
CA SER A 72 -0.80 -13.06 6.14
C SER A 72 -1.07 -14.43 6.72
N LYS A 73 -2.35 -14.76 6.98
CA LYS A 73 -2.76 -16.09 7.47
C LYS A 73 -2.52 -17.19 6.44
N GLU A 74 -2.76 -16.92 5.16
CA GLU A 74 -2.57 -17.92 4.10
C GLU A 74 -1.10 -18.25 3.88
N TRP A 75 -0.21 -17.26 3.97
CA TRP A 75 1.20 -17.39 3.62
C TRP A 75 2.14 -17.47 4.84
N ASP A 76 1.60 -17.37 6.05
CA ASP A 76 2.34 -17.34 7.31
C ASP A 76 3.42 -16.23 7.32
N ILE A 77 3.00 -15.01 6.96
CA ILE A 77 3.87 -13.82 6.90
C ILE A 77 3.39 -12.72 7.85
N PRO A 78 4.27 -11.85 8.37
CA PRO A 78 3.88 -10.72 9.22
C PRO A 78 2.84 -9.80 8.57
N TYR A 79 1.79 -9.49 9.33
CA TYR A 79 0.82 -8.45 9.01
C TYR A 79 1.08 -7.20 9.87
N LEU A 80 1.01 -6.03 9.25
CA LEU A 80 1.03 -4.74 9.93
C LEU A 80 -0.25 -3.97 9.57
N GLU A 81 -0.87 -3.35 10.56
CA GLU A 81 -2.05 -2.51 10.33
C GLU A 81 -1.72 -1.32 9.43
N GLU A 82 -2.62 -1.02 8.48
CA GLU A 82 -2.40 -0.03 7.42
C GLU A 82 -2.04 1.35 7.93
N VAL A 83 -2.79 1.85 8.92
CA VAL A 83 -2.52 3.16 9.53
C VAL A 83 -1.12 3.22 10.15
N ILE A 84 -0.67 2.13 10.76
CA ILE A 84 0.67 2.05 11.36
C ILE A 84 1.74 1.93 10.27
N ALA A 85 1.51 1.10 9.25
CA ALA A 85 2.42 0.95 8.11
C ALA A 85 2.61 2.28 7.36
N GLN A 86 1.53 3.00 7.08
CA GLN A 86 1.55 4.33 6.47
C GLN A 86 2.28 5.34 7.36
N ALA A 87 1.99 5.39 8.66
CA ALA A 87 2.66 6.28 9.60
C ALA A 87 4.18 6.07 9.61
N LYS A 88 4.63 4.81 9.73
CA LYS A 88 6.05 4.46 9.73
C LYS A 88 6.72 4.73 8.37
N GLY A 89 6.05 4.41 7.27
CA GLY A 89 6.54 4.68 5.92
C GLY A 89 6.71 6.18 5.64
N ILE A 90 5.71 6.99 5.99
CA ILE A 90 5.77 8.44 5.84
C ILE A 90 6.85 9.04 6.74
N TYR A 91 6.95 8.64 8.01
CA TYR A 91 7.97 9.17 8.90
C TYR A 91 9.40 8.80 8.46
N HIS A 92 9.59 7.62 7.87
CA HIS A 92 10.88 7.20 7.30
C HIS A 92 11.30 8.07 6.11
N LEU A 93 10.35 8.44 5.23
CA LEU A 93 10.62 9.22 4.03
C LEU A 93 10.63 10.74 4.27
N TYR A 94 9.73 11.21 5.13
CA TYR A 94 9.45 12.63 5.41
C TYR A 94 9.26 12.85 6.93
N PRO A 95 10.36 12.87 7.72
CA PRO A 95 10.30 13.00 9.18
C PRO A 95 9.65 14.27 9.71
N GLU A 96 9.43 15.27 8.86
CA GLU A 96 8.76 16.54 9.16
C GLU A 96 7.23 16.49 9.04
N VAL A 97 6.68 15.48 8.35
CA VAL A 97 5.24 15.36 8.14
C VAL A 97 4.54 15.01 9.45
N ARG A 98 3.47 15.75 9.78
CA ARG A 98 2.65 15.53 10.99
C ARG A 98 1.20 15.21 10.69
N THR A 99 0.81 15.27 9.43
CA THR A 99 -0.56 15.00 8.99
C THR A 99 -0.53 14.30 7.66
N VAL A 100 -1.20 13.14 7.59
CA VAL A 100 -1.37 12.34 6.40
C VAL A 100 -2.86 12.29 6.09
N ILE A 101 -3.19 12.56 4.83
CA ILE A 101 -4.53 12.35 4.28
C ILE A 101 -4.38 11.28 3.20
N ASP A 102 -4.93 10.11 3.48
CA ASP A 102 -4.98 8.99 2.55
C ASP A 102 -6.37 8.95 1.93
N ILE A 103 -6.46 8.97 0.59
CA ILE A 103 -7.73 8.85 -0.14
C ILE A 103 -7.63 7.56 -0.96
N GLY A 104 -8.09 6.48 -0.37
CA GLY A 104 -8.10 5.15 -0.97
C GLY A 104 -9.28 4.94 -1.93
N GLY A 105 -9.43 3.69 -2.36
CA GLY A 105 -10.54 3.28 -3.22
C GLY A 105 -11.89 3.33 -2.50
N CYS A 106 -11.97 2.76 -1.30
CA CYS A 106 -13.23 2.57 -0.57
C CYS A 106 -13.37 3.43 0.69
N ASP A 107 -12.28 4.05 1.13
CA ASP A 107 -12.21 4.85 2.35
C ASP A 107 -11.23 6.02 2.16
N ALA A 108 -11.28 6.97 3.07
CA ALA A 108 -10.29 8.02 3.23
C ALA A 108 -9.94 8.16 4.73
N LYS A 109 -8.66 8.38 5.01
CA LYS A 109 -8.11 8.41 6.36
C LYS A 109 -7.40 9.73 6.62
N PHE A 110 -7.60 10.25 7.82
CA PHE A 110 -6.80 11.30 8.40
C PHE A 110 -5.93 10.67 9.49
N ILE A 111 -4.63 10.88 9.43
CA ILE A 111 -3.66 10.37 10.40
C ILE A 111 -2.80 11.53 10.88
N ALA A 112 -2.85 11.82 12.18
CA ALA A 112 -1.93 12.77 12.82
C ALA A 112 -0.78 12.01 13.46
N LEU A 113 0.44 12.52 13.26
CA LEU A 113 1.67 11.95 13.80
C LEU A 113 2.27 12.88 14.86
N ASP A 114 2.83 12.30 15.92
CA ASP A 114 3.62 13.03 16.90
C ASP A 114 5.06 13.28 16.42
N GLU A 115 5.89 13.90 17.27
CA GLU A 115 7.29 14.20 16.94
C GLU A 115 8.17 12.96 16.72
N LYS A 116 7.72 11.78 17.17
CA LYS A 116 8.42 10.50 17.00
C LYS A 116 7.90 9.70 15.81
N GLY A 117 6.90 10.21 15.10
CA GLY A 117 6.25 9.52 13.98
C GLY A 117 5.26 8.45 14.43
N ASP A 118 4.82 8.48 15.69
CA ASP A 118 3.76 7.61 16.18
C ASP A 118 2.38 8.25 15.94
N VAL A 119 1.35 7.42 15.75
CA VAL A 119 0.00 7.88 15.48
C VAL A 119 -0.60 8.50 16.74
N SER A 120 -0.79 9.82 16.72
CA SER A 120 -1.35 10.57 17.85
C SER A 120 -2.87 10.72 17.77
N ASN A 121 -3.42 10.71 16.56
CA ASN A 121 -4.86 10.74 16.31
C ASN A 121 -5.15 10.14 14.93
N PHE A 122 -6.32 9.51 14.75
CA PHE A 122 -6.76 9.03 13.44
C PHE A 122 -8.28 9.11 13.31
N SER A 123 -8.75 9.31 12.08
CA SER A 123 -10.17 9.24 11.72
C SER A 123 -10.31 8.68 10.31
N MET A 124 -11.41 7.97 10.05
CA MET A 124 -11.70 7.39 8.74
C MET A 124 -13.18 7.56 8.41
N ASN A 125 -13.53 7.81 7.14
CA ASN A 125 -14.91 7.78 6.68
C ASN A 125 -15.26 6.36 6.20
N GLU A 126 -15.82 5.54 7.09
CA GLU A 126 -16.37 4.26 6.68
C GLU A 126 -17.79 4.43 6.08
N GLY A 127 -18.09 3.67 5.03
CA GLY A 127 -19.47 3.50 4.56
C GLY A 127 -20.06 4.60 3.66
N CYS A 128 -19.28 5.63 3.30
CA CYS A 128 -19.70 6.61 2.29
C CYS A 128 -18.67 6.69 1.17
N ALA A 129 -19.06 6.29 -0.05
CA ALA A 129 -18.21 6.45 -1.24
C ALA A 129 -17.88 7.92 -1.55
N SER A 130 -18.64 8.87 -1.00
CA SER A 130 -18.36 10.29 -1.17
C SER A 130 -17.00 10.63 -0.54
N GLY A 131 -16.09 11.14 -1.37
CA GLY A 131 -14.73 11.49 -0.96
C GLY A 131 -13.68 10.40 -1.15
N THR A 132 -13.99 9.30 -1.85
CA THR A 132 -13.02 8.22 -2.15
C THR A 132 -12.81 8.03 -3.65
N GLY A 133 -11.77 7.28 -4.02
CA GLY A 133 -11.47 6.96 -5.43
C GLY A 133 -12.61 6.24 -6.15
N SER A 134 -13.39 5.40 -5.45
CA SER A 134 -14.53 4.69 -6.06
C SER A 134 -15.62 5.64 -6.58
N PHE A 135 -15.82 6.80 -5.94
CA PHE A 135 -16.75 7.80 -6.43
C PHE A 135 -16.25 8.45 -7.72
N LEU A 136 -14.95 8.75 -7.80
CA LEU A 136 -14.34 9.26 -9.02
C LEU A 136 -14.46 8.23 -10.15
N ASP A 137 -14.11 6.95 -9.90
CA ASP A 137 -14.27 5.85 -10.86
C ASP A 137 -15.71 5.76 -11.39
N GLN A 138 -16.72 5.92 -10.51
CA GLN A 138 -18.13 5.92 -10.91
C GLN A 138 -18.51 7.13 -11.77
N GLN A 139 -18.06 8.34 -11.42
CA GLN A 139 -18.39 9.54 -12.19
C GLN A 139 -17.71 9.54 -13.56
N ALA A 140 -16.44 9.15 -13.63
CA ALA A 140 -15.72 9.08 -14.89
C ALA A 140 -16.35 8.06 -15.84
N LYS A 141 -16.72 6.88 -15.33
CA LYS A 141 -17.45 5.88 -16.12
C LYS A 141 -18.77 6.42 -16.69
N ARG A 142 -19.51 7.24 -15.93
CA ARG A 142 -20.76 7.87 -16.40
C ARG A 142 -20.51 8.93 -17.47
N LEU A 143 -19.38 9.62 -17.38
CA LEU A 143 -18.97 10.68 -18.31
C LEU A 143 -18.14 10.16 -19.48
N GLU A 144 -17.93 8.84 -19.58
CA GLU A 144 -17.05 8.19 -20.56
C GLU A 144 -15.62 8.75 -20.56
N LEU A 145 -15.14 9.15 -19.37
CA LEU A 145 -13.79 9.65 -19.14
C LEU A 145 -12.87 8.55 -18.63
N ASN A 146 -11.59 8.63 -18.99
CA ASN A 146 -10.57 7.78 -18.41
C ASN A 146 -9.72 8.57 -17.41
N ILE A 147 -9.95 8.35 -16.12
CA ILE A 147 -9.20 9.03 -15.06
C ILE A 147 -7.71 8.65 -15.11
N GLU A 148 -7.41 7.42 -15.50
CA GLU A 148 -6.06 6.91 -15.61
C GLU A 148 -5.42 7.39 -16.93
N GLY A 149 -4.59 8.43 -16.84
CA GLY A 149 -3.76 8.93 -17.95
C GLY A 149 -4.29 10.15 -18.71
N GLU A 150 -5.57 10.53 -18.57
CA GLU A 150 -6.08 11.79 -19.17
C GLU A 150 -5.86 13.03 -18.28
N PHE A 151 -5.64 12.83 -16.97
CA PHE A 151 -5.47 13.90 -15.98
C PHE A 151 -4.18 13.78 -15.15
N ALA A 152 -3.24 12.93 -15.58
CA ALA A 152 -1.96 12.67 -14.91
C ALA A 152 -0.83 13.58 -15.44
#